data_AF-A0A9D9YQV1-F1
#
_entry.id   AF-A0A9D9YQV1-F1
#
_cell.length_a   1.000
_cell.length_b   1.000
_cell.length_c   1.000
_cell.angle_alpha   90.00
_cell.angle_beta   90.00
_cell.angle_gamma   90.00
#
_symmetry.space_group_name_H-M   'P 1'
#
loop_
_entity.id
_entity.type
_entity.pdbx_description
1 polymer ?
#
loop_
_entity_poly.entity_id
_entity_poly.type
_entity_poly.pdbx_seq_one_letter_code
_entity_poly.pdbx_strand_id
1 'polypeptide(L)'
;MTTASKLLTTAEAAAHIGVKPNTLERWRTYGTGPEFIKINPHSLRSPIRYRESVLEAWLAERTCTNTSQYPLPSRSPVQAAV
;
A
#
# COMPACT_ATOMS: atom_id res chain seq x y z
N MET A 1 4.25 18.07 -17.77
CA MET A 1 2.81 18.04 -17.44
C MET A 1 2.73 18.02 -15.92
N THR A 2 2.29 19.12 -15.31
CA THR A 2 2.31 19.26 -13.85
C THR A 2 1.12 18.49 -13.29
N THR A 3 1.32 17.20 -13.00
CA THR A 3 0.29 16.36 -12.37
C THR A 3 0.01 16.94 -10.99
N ALA A 4 -1.09 17.67 -10.85
CA ALA A 4 -1.53 18.19 -9.58
C ALA A 4 -1.88 17.00 -8.67
N SER A 5 -0.94 16.55 -7.83
CA SER A 5 -1.11 15.37 -6.99
C SER A 5 -2.27 15.59 -6.02
N LYS A 6 -3.45 15.07 -6.40
CA LYS A 6 -4.67 15.17 -5.60
C LYS A 6 -4.46 14.45 -4.27
N LEU A 7 -4.87 15.09 -3.19
CA LEU A 7 -4.89 14.50 -1.85
C LEU A 7 -6.21 13.78 -1.64
N LEU A 8 -6.16 12.46 -1.76
CA LEU A 8 -7.28 11.54 -1.60
C LEU A 8 -7.48 11.19 -0.12
N THR A 9 -8.73 11.03 0.30
CA THR A 9 -9.06 10.44 1.59
C THR A 9 -8.79 8.93 1.60
N THR A 10 -8.79 8.29 2.76
CA THR A 10 -8.68 6.82 2.85
C THR A 10 -9.73 6.10 2.00
N ALA A 11 -10.97 6.58 1.99
CA ALA A 11 -12.05 5.98 1.19
C ALA A 11 -11.79 6.12 -0.31
N GLU A 12 -11.38 7.30 -0.77
CA GLU A 12 -11.04 7.53 -2.17
C GLU A 12 -9.79 6.74 -2.59
N ALA A 13 -8.75 6.72 -1.74
CA ALA A 13 -7.54 5.94 -1.99
C ALA A 13 -7.86 4.44 -2.09
N ALA A 14 -8.71 3.93 -1.21
CA ALA A 14 -9.17 2.54 -1.23
C ALA A 14 -9.93 2.22 -2.52
N ALA A 15 -10.83 3.12 -2.95
CA ALA A 15 -11.54 2.98 -4.21
C ALA A 15 -10.59 3.04 -5.42
N HIS A 16 -9.55 3.89 -5.36
CA HIS A 16 -8.58 4.05 -6.44
C HIS A 16 -7.73 2.79 -6.67
N ILE A 17 -7.28 2.14 -5.59
CA ILE A 17 -6.49 0.90 -5.68
C ILE A 17 -7.36 -0.38 -5.69
N GLY A 18 -8.68 -0.25 -5.57
CA GLY A 18 -9.62 -1.38 -5.59
C GLY A 18 -9.68 -2.23 -4.32
N VAL A 19 -9.37 -1.66 -3.14
CA VAL A 19 -9.46 -2.36 -1.85
C VAL A 19 -10.52 -1.76 -0.93
N LYS A 20 -10.82 -2.44 0.18
CA LYS A 20 -11.70 -1.89 1.22
C LYS A 20 -10.93 -0.87 2.07
N PRO A 21 -11.57 0.22 2.57
CA PRO A 21 -10.92 1.19 3.43
C PRO A 21 -10.32 0.56 4.70
N ASN A 22 -10.98 -0.46 5.25
CA ASN A 22 -10.48 -1.24 6.39
C ASN A 22 -9.13 -1.93 6.09
N THR A 23 -8.88 -2.31 4.83
CA THR A 23 -7.57 -2.86 4.43
C THR A 23 -6.48 -1.80 4.54
N LEU A 24 -6.73 -0.56 4.11
CA LEU A 24 -5.79 0.55 4.27
C LEU A 24 -5.56 0.89 5.74
N GLU A 25 -6.58 0.79 6.59
CA GLU A 25 -6.44 0.95 8.04
C GLU A 25 -5.51 -0.10 8.65
N ARG A 26 -5.71 -1.38 8.29
CA ARG A 26 -4.83 -2.47 8.73
C ARG A 26 -3.40 -2.26 8.25
N TRP A 27 -3.22 -1.93 6.97
CA TRP A 27 -1.92 -1.64 6.37
C TRP A 27 -1.14 -0.57 7.13
N ARG A 28 -1.80 0.53 7.51
CA ARG A 28 -1.20 1.56 8.38
C ARG A 28 -0.71 0.99 9.72
N THR A 29 -1.48 0.12 10.37
CA THR A 29 -1.09 -0.50 11.64
C THR A 29 0.11 -1.45 11.49
N TYR A 30 0.16 -2.22 10.40
CA TYR A 30 1.26 -3.15 10.13
C TYR A 30 2.48 -2.47 9.50
N GLY A 31 2.45 -1.17 9.23
CA GLY A 31 3.53 -0.47 8.51
C GLY A 31 3.69 -0.94 7.07
N THR A 32 2.65 -1.52 6.48
CA THR A 32 2.60 -1.97 5.08
C THR A 32 1.73 -1.01 4.28
N GLY A 33 1.99 -0.84 2.99
CA GLY A 33 1.11 -0.07 2.10
C GLY A 33 1.71 1.26 1.62
N PRO A 34 0.92 2.08 0.92
CA PRO A 34 1.38 3.32 0.33
C PRO A 34 1.63 4.40 1.39
N GLU A 35 2.56 5.30 1.10
CA GLU A 35 2.90 6.41 2.00
C GLU A 35 1.67 7.28 2.27
N PHE A 36 1.47 7.65 3.53
CA PHE A 36 0.32 8.42 3.98
C PHE A 36 0.76 9.73 4.62
N ILE A 37 -0.04 10.77 4.41
CA ILE A 37 0.18 12.10 4.96
C ILE A 37 -0.80 12.28 6.11
N LYS A 38 -0.26 12.43 7.32
CA LYS A 38 -1.03 12.84 8.48
C LYS A 38 -1.04 14.37 8.53
N ILE A 39 -2.21 14.98 8.31
CA ILE A 39 -2.33 16.45 8.17
C ILE A 39 -1.83 17.20 9.42
N ASN A 40 -2.05 16.62 10.60
CA ASN A 40 -1.47 17.14 11.84
C ASN A 40 -0.81 16.00 12.62
N PRO A 41 0.54 15.96 12.72
CA PRO A 41 1.24 14.88 13.39
C PRO A 41 0.98 14.83 14.90
N HIS A 42 0.71 15.99 15.53
CA HIS A 42 0.53 16.15 16.97
C HIS A 42 -0.85 15.74 17.51
N SER A 43 -1.86 15.59 16.64
CA SER A 43 -3.18 15.12 17.05
C SER A 43 -3.42 13.66 16.67
N LEU A 44 -4.01 12.90 17.59
CA LEU A 44 -4.37 11.49 17.37
C LEU A 44 -5.57 11.31 16.44
N ARG A 45 -6.39 12.36 16.27
CA ARG A 45 -7.61 12.33 15.43
C ARG A 45 -7.43 13.05 14.09
N SER A 46 -6.20 13.37 13.72
CA SER A 46 -5.93 14.09 12.48
C SER A 46 -6.34 13.28 11.25
N PRO A 47 -6.91 13.93 10.23
CA PRO A 47 -7.24 13.27 8.99
C PRO A 47 -5.97 12.77 8.29
N ILE A 48 -6.09 11.58 7.73
CA ILE A 48 -5.06 10.93 6.93
C ILE A 48 -5.43 11.12 5.45
N ARG A 49 -4.45 11.55 4.66
CA ARG A 49 -4.58 11.74 3.22
C ARG A 49 -3.52 10.93 2.48
N TYR A 50 -3.84 10.53 1.27
CA TYR A 50 -2.95 9.84 0.36
C TYR A 50 -2.73 10.71 -0.86
N ARG A 51 -1.52 10.71 -1.39
CA ARG A 51 -1.24 11.33 -2.69
C ARG A 51 -1.57 10.33 -3.79
N GLU A 52 -2.34 10.77 -4.79
CA GLU A 52 -2.62 9.96 -5.97
C GLU A 52 -1.35 9.39 -6.61
N SER A 53 -0.34 10.24 -6.85
CA SER A 53 0.94 9.82 -7.43
C SER A 53 1.70 8.77 -6.59
N VAL A 54 1.52 8.77 -5.27
CA VAL A 54 2.10 7.75 -4.39
C VAL A 54 1.35 6.43 -4.51
N LEU A 55 0.03 6.47 -4.65
CA LEU A 55 -0.78 5.26 -4.89
C LEU A 55 -0.38 4.61 -6.22
N GLU A 56 -0.22 5.41 -7.26
CA GLU A 56 0.21 4.92 -8.58
C GLU A 56 1.63 4.33 -8.53
N ALA A 57 2.59 5.02 -7.91
CA ALA A 57 3.94 4.50 -7.73
C ALA A 57 3.93 3.17 -6.96
N TRP A 58 3.14 3.09 -5.89
CA TRP A 58 3.00 1.89 -5.08
C TRP A 58 2.40 0.71 -5.84
N LEU A 59 1.44 0.97 -6.74
CA LEU A 59 0.89 -0.04 -7.65
C LEU A 59 1.92 -0.45 -8.71
N ALA A 60 2.67 0.50 -9.27
CA ALA A 60 3.71 0.24 -10.25
C ALA A 60 4.81 -0.68 -9.67
N GLU A 61 5.25 -0.42 -8.43
CA GLU A 61 6.20 -1.28 -7.70
C GLU A 61 5.69 -2.72 -7.52
N ARG A 62 4.36 -2.91 -7.48
CA ARG A 62 3.71 -4.22 -7.28
C ARG A 62 3.19 -4.84 -8.56
N THR A 63 3.38 -4.16 -9.69
CA THR A 63 2.98 -4.68 -10.99
C THR A 63 4.04 -5.69 -11.44
N CYS A 64 3.76 -6.97 -11.26
CA CYS A 64 4.58 -8.05 -11.79
C CYS A 64 4.20 -8.33 -13.25
N THR A 65 5.19 -8.31 -14.15
CA THR A 65 4.95 -8.56 -15.59
C THR A 65 4.81 -10.04 -15.94
N ASN A 66 5.27 -10.95 -15.07
CA ASN A 66 5.23 -12.39 -15.32
C ASN A 66 4.85 -13.15 -14.04
N THR A 67 4.01 -14.18 -14.17
CA THR A 67 3.60 -15.10 -13.10
C THR A 67 4.77 -15.88 -12.50
N SER A 68 5.91 -15.98 -13.20
CA SER A 68 7.17 -16.54 -12.68
C SER A 68 7.94 -15.58 -11.76
N GLN A 69 7.54 -14.30 -11.69
CA GLN A 69 8.14 -13.29 -10.80
C GLN A 69 7.47 -13.28 -9.41
N TYR A 70 6.63 -14.25 -9.10
CA TYR A 70 6.20 -14.48 -7.73
C TYR A 70 7.46 -14.62 -6.87
N PRO A 71 7.64 -13.85 -5.78
CA PRO A 71 8.55 -14.28 -4.73
C PRO A 71 7.94 -15.57 -4.18
N LEU A 72 8.31 -16.70 -4.77
CA LEU A 72 8.02 -17.99 -4.19
C LEU A 72 8.62 -17.92 -2.79
N PRO A 73 7.87 -18.25 -1.72
CA PRO A 73 8.51 -18.52 -0.44
C PRO A 73 9.53 -19.62 -0.76
N SER A 74 10.82 -19.30 -0.65
CA SER A 74 11.90 -20.24 -0.87
C SER A 74 11.57 -21.46 -0.03
N ARG A 75 11.13 -22.53 -0.70
CA ARG A 75 10.68 -23.76 -0.06
C ARG A 75 11.89 -24.28 0.68
N SER A 76 11.94 -24.05 2.00
CA SER A 76 12.96 -24.63 2.86
C SER A 76 13.02 -26.11 2.53
N PRO A 77 14.22 -26.68 2.30
CA PRO A 77 14.32 -28.10 2.05
C PRO A 77 13.69 -28.78 3.25
N VAL A 78 12.67 -29.60 2.95
CA VAL A 78 12.19 -30.66 3.83
C VAL A 78 13.42 -31.24 4.52
N GLN A 79 13.51 -31.05 5.85
CA GLN A 79 14.47 -31.80 6.64
C GLN A 79 14.03 -33.25 6.56
N ALA A 80 14.78 -33.99 5.73
CA ALA A 80 14.75 -35.41 5.64
C ALA A 80 15.06 -36.02 7.01
N ALA A 81 14.32 -37.08 7.33
CA ALA A 81 14.74 -38.29 8.03
C ALA A 81 15.86 -38.15 9.08
N VAL A 82 15.54 -38.46 10.34
CA VAL A 82 15.89 -39.75 11.00
C VAL A 82 15.08 -39.92 12.28
#